data_AF-A0A3N4H2Y0-F1
#
_entry.id   AF-A0A3N4H2Y0-F1
#
_cell.length_a   1.000
_cell.length_b   1.000
_cell.length_c   1.000
_cell.angle_alpha   90.00
_cell.angle_beta   90.00
_cell.angle_gamma   90.00
#
_symmetry.space_group_name_H-M   'P 1'
#
loop_
_entity.id
_entity.type
_entity.pdbx_description
1 polymer ?
#
loop_
_entity_poly.entity_id
_entity_poly.type
_entity_poly.pdbx_seq_one_letter_code
_entity_poly.pdbx_strand_id
1 'polypeptide(L)'
;MVSLYWKEVNAFFSNLSGFLILGVFLVSIGLIVWVFPDTSVLEYGFADLEPFFIYTPYVFTFLIPAITMKMIAEEKKSGTWEILMTSPLTPAKIILAKYLASLSLIIIALVPTLIYYYSIVQLGEPVGNLDHAGFFGSWIGLLLMGAVFAAIGIFGSSLTSHQMIAFIWGVFISFLLYFGLTALVQLNVMSPIALFLEELSLSFHYQSMSRGVIDSRNLSYFLTVIILMLGLTGLMIKRK
;
A
#
# COMPACT_ATOMS: atom_id res chain seq x y z
N MET A 1 9.08 -20.23 8.68
CA MET A 1 8.42 -18.91 8.48
C MET A 1 9.48 -17.83 8.24
N VAL A 2 10.39 -17.58 9.20
CA VAL A 2 11.48 -16.59 9.06
C VAL A 2 12.37 -16.85 7.83
N SER A 3 12.73 -18.11 7.56
CA SER A 3 13.50 -18.49 6.37
C SER A 3 12.78 -18.14 5.05
N LEU A 4 11.47 -18.39 4.99
CA LEU A 4 10.65 -18.06 3.82
C LEU A 4 10.56 -16.54 3.64
N TYR A 5 10.32 -15.79 4.72
CA TYR A 5 10.31 -14.32 4.68
C TYR A 5 11.62 -13.75 4.10
N TRP A 6 12.77 -14.20 4.59
CA TRP A 6 14.07 -13.73 4.09
C TRP A 6 14.33 -14.16 2.64
N LYS A 7 13.88 -15.36 2.24
CA LYS A 7 13.91 -15.78 0.83
C LYS A 7 13.15 -14.80 -0.05
N GLU A 8 11.93 -14.39 0.32
CA GLU A 8 11.12 -13.46 -0.49
C GLU A 8 11.76 -12.07 -0.59
N VAL A 9 12.24 -11.53 0.55
CA VAL A 9 12.92 -10.22 0.56
C VAL A 9 14.18 -10.25 -0.30
N ASN A 10 15.02 -11.30 -0.15
CA ASN A 10 16.23 -11.45 -0.95
C ASN A 10 15.91 -11.67 -2.43
N ALA A 11 14.88 -12.45 -2.77
CA ALA A 11 14.47 -12.66 -4.16
C ALA A 11 14.02 -11.35 -4.84
N PHE A 12 13.41 -10.43 -4.09
CA PHE A 12 13.04 -9.11 -4.60
C PHE A 12 14.27 -8.27 -4.94
N PHE A 13 15.23 -8.15 -4.01
CA PHE A 13 16.45 -7.35 -4.20
C PHE A 13 17.51 -8.03 -5.08
N SER A 14 17.41 -9.34 -5.33
CA SER A 14 18.29 -10.02 -6.28
C SER A 14 17.91 -9.73 -7.73
N ASN A 15 16.69 -9.23 -7.97
CA ASN A 15 16.17 -8.94 -9.29
C ASN A 15 16.17 -7.44 -9.57
N LEU A 16 16.59 -7.05 -10.78
CA LEU A 16 16.57 -5.65 -11.24
C LEU A 16 15.18 -5.00 -11.12
N SER A 17 14.12 -5.79 -11.29
CA SER A 17 12.74 -5.33 -11.15
C SER A 17 12.47 -4.70 -9.78
N GLY A 18 13.05 -5.22 -8.70
CA GLY A 18 12.80 -4.69 -7.35
C GLY A 18 13.35 -3.28 -7.17
N PHE A 19 14.58 -3.06 -7.62
CA PHE A 19 15.19 -1.73 -7.63
C PHE A 19 14.48 -0.76 -8.56
N LEU A 20 14.03 -1.22 -9.74
CA LEU A 20 13.25 -0.39 -10.65
C LEU A 20 11.94 0.08 -10.02
N ILE A 21 11.21 -0.80 -9.35
CA ILE A 21 9.94 -0.43 -8.68
C ILE A 21 10.20 0.64 -7.60
N LEU A 22 11.20 0.43 -6.73
CA LEU A 22 11.56 1.42 -5.70
C LEU A 22 12.05 2.74 -6.30
N GLY A 23 12.86 2.67 -7.36
CA GLY A 23 13.35 3.85 -8.08
C GLY A 23 12.22 4.65 -8.71
N VAL A 24 11.28 3.98 -9.40
CA VAL A 24 10.10 4.64 -9.96
C VAL A 24 9.28 5.30 -8.87
N PHE A 25 9.04 4.63 -7.73
CA PHE A 25 8.32 5.23 -6.61
C PHE A 25 8.98 6.52 -6.11
N LEU A 26 10.27 6.45 -5.77
CA LEU A 26 11.00 7.59 -5.19
C LEU A 26 11.17 8.73 -6.19
N VAL A 27 11.42 8.42 -7.47
CA VAL A 27 11.51 9.44 -8.51
C VAL A 27 10.15 10.08 -8.77
N SER A 28 9.08 9.30 -8.91
CA SER A 28 7.73 9.84 -9.15
C SER A 28 7.31 10.77 -8.01
N ILE A 29 7.49 10.35 -6.75
CA ILE A 29 7.15 11.20 -5.61
C ILE A 29 8.09 12.40 -5.52
N GLY A 30 9.40 12.22 -5.72
CA GLY A 30 10.36 13.32 -5.68
C GLY A 30 10.05 14.41 -6.71
N LEU A 31 9.66 14.01 -7.93
CA LEU A 31 9.24 14.95 -8.97
C LEU A 31 7.95 15.70 -8.58
N ILE A 32 6.96 14.98 -8.01
CA ILE A 32 5.71 15.59 -7.57
C ILE A 32 5.97 16.63 -6.46
N VAL A 33 6.78 16.30 -5.46
CA VAL A 33 6.99 17.19 -4.31
C VAL A 33 7.90 18.38 -4.62
N TRP A 34 8.91 18.20 -5.49
CA TRP A 34 9.99 19.18 -5.63
C TRP A 34 10.10 19.83 -7.01
N VAL A 35 9.48 19.28 -8.05
CA VAL A 35 9.74 19.70 -9.45
C VAL A 35 8.50 20.21 -10.16
N PHE A 36 7.32 19.60 -9.98
CA PHE A 36 6.14 20.02 -10.71
C PHE A 36 5.55 21.33 -10.16
N PRO A 37 5.31 22.36 -10.99
CA PRO A 37 4.92 23.69 -10.52
C PRO A 37 3.66 23.71 -9.64
N ASP A 38 2.64 22.92 -10.02
CA ASP A 38 1.35 22.89 -9.31
C ASP A 38 1.45 22.26 -7.90
N THR A 39 2.54 21.54 -7.62
CA THR A 39 2.69 20.73 -6.39
C THR A 39 4.03 20.96 -5.68
N SER A 40 4.92 21.77 -6.26
CA SER A 40 6.27 22.00 -5.74
C SER A 40 6.22 22.84 -4.49
N VAL A 41 6.77 22.30 -3.40
CA VAL A 41 6.87 23.02 -2.12
C VAL A 41 7.66 24.34 -2.29
N LEU A 42 8.65 24.36 -3.18
CA LEU A 42 9.50 25.53 -3.40
C LEU A 42 8.76 26.68 -4.09
N GLU A 43 7.75 26.37 -4.92
CA GLU A 43 6.98 27.36 -5.67
C GLU A 43 5.66 27.72 -4.98
N TYR A 44 5.09 26.78 -4.21
CA TYR A 44 3.80 26.93 -3.52
C TYR A 44 3.84 27.99 -2.40
N GLY A 45 5.02 28.32 -1.87
CA GLY A 45 5.21 29.35 -0.85
C GLY A 45 4.81 28.95 0.58
N PHE A 46 4.33 27.71 0.77
CA PHE A 46 4.10 27.11 2.08
C PHE A 46 4.94 25.84 2.25
N ALA A 47 5.54 25.67 3.42
CA ALA A 47 6.30 24.49 3.79
C ALA A 47 5.37 23.35 4.21
N ASP A 48 4.66 22.75 3.25
CA ASP A 48 3.70 21.66 3.48
C ASP A 48 4.01 20.42 2.61
N LEU A 49 3.70 19.24 3.13
CA LEU A 49 3.78 17.93 2.45
C LEU A 49 2.40 17.39 2.06
N GLU A 50 1.34 18.18 2.11
CA GLU A 50 0.02 17.79 1.60
C GLU A 50 0.08 17.13 0.21
N PRO A 51 0.81 17.66 -0.81
CA PRO A 51 0.91 17.00 -2.11
C PRO A 51 1.48 15.58 -2.01
N PHE A 52 2.51 15.36 -1.18
CA PHE A 52 3.06 14.03 -0.96
C PHE A 52 1.97 13.04 -0.50
N PHE A 53 1.14 13.44 0.47
CA PHE A 53 0.10 12.60 1.04
C PHE A 53 -1.11 12.41 0.11
N ILE A 54 -1.41 13.38 -0.75
CA ILE A 54 -2.48 13.28 -1.75
C ILE A 54 -2.08 12.34 -2.89
N TYR A 55 -0.86 12.44 -3.41
CA TYR A 55 -0.44 11.69 -4.60
C TYR A 55 0.12 10.29 -4.31
N THR A 56 0.68 10.06 -3.13
CA THR A 56 1.21 8.72 -2.77
C THR A 56 0.17 7.59 -2.89
N PRO A 57 -1.10 7.74 -2.45
CA PRO A 57 -2.15 6.73 -2.68
C PRO A 57 -2.35 6.34 -4.16
N TYR A 58 -2.24 7.29 -5.07
CA TYR A 58 -2.34 7.03 -6.51
C TYR A 58 -1.17 6.17 -6.99
N VAL A 59 0.05 6.52 -6.59
CA VAL A 59 1.24 5.75 -6.93
C VAL A 59 1.18 4.35 -6.31
N PHE A 60 0.76 4.23 -5.05
CA PHE A 60 0.62 2.97 -4.32
C PHE A 60 -0.37 2.01 -4.97
N THR A 61 -1.44 2.52 -5.58
CA THR A 61 -2.43 1.71 -6.29
C THR A 61 -1.81 0.88 -7.41
N PHE A 62 -0.72 1.36 -8.03
CA PHE A 62 0.03 0.61 -9.03
C PHE A 62 1.26 -0.08 -8.44
N LEU A 63 2.01 0.62 -7.60
CA LEU A 63 3.28 0.14 -7.07
C LEU A 63 3.12 -1.14 -6.25
N ILE A 64 2.15 -1.17 -5.34
CA ILE A 64 2.03 -2.26 -4.37
C ILE A 64 1.54 -3.55 -5.04
N PRO A 65 0.55 -3.52 -5.95
CA PRO A 65 0.26 -4.67 -6.80
C PRO A 65 1.47 -5.13 -7.62
N ALA A 66 2.33 -4.23 -8.12
CA ALA A 66 3.53 -4.62 -8.86
C ALA A 66 4.56 -5.36 -7.97
N ILE A 67 4.69 -4.97 -6.70
CA ILE A 67 5.54 -5.67 -5.72
C ILE A 67 4.98 -7.06 -5.40
N THR A 68 3.68 -7.16 -5.22
CA THR A 68 3.02 -8.38 -4.70
C THR A 68 2.58 -9.36 -5.77
N MET A 69 2.47 -8.96 -7.05
CA MET A 69 1.94 -9.80 -8.14
C MET A 69 2.69 -11.13 -8.28
N LYS A 70 3.98 -11.15 -7.97
CA LYS A 70 4.86 -12.33 -8.13
C LYS A 70 4.76 -13.31 -6.98
N MET A 71 4.33 -12.86 -5.80
CA MET A 71 4.46 -13.58 -4.52
C MET A 71 3.87 -14.99 -4.56
N ILE A 72 2.77 -15.21 -5.27
CA ILE A 72 2.13 -16.54 -5.42
C ILE A 72 2.08 -16.96 -6.90
N ALA A 73 1.77 -16.04 -7.80
CA ALA A 73 1.59 -16.34 -9.23
C ALA A 73 2.86 -16.92 -9.87
N GLU A 74 4.06 -16.45 -9.48
CA GLU A 74 5.33 -16.95 -10.03
C GLU A 74 5.63 -18.38 -9.58
N GLU A 75 5.37 -18.70 -8.32
CA GLU A 75 5.55 -20.05 -7.79
C GLU A 75 4.55 -21.03 -8.40
N LYS A 76 3.31 -20.58 -8.67
CA LYS A 76 2.31 -21.37 -9.40
C LYS A 76 2.71 -21.62 -10.85
N LYS A 77 3.30 -20.61 -11.50
CA LYS A 77 3.75 -20.75 -12.90
C LYS A 77 4.96 -21.69 -13.02
N SER A 78 5.85 -21.67 -12.04
CA SER A 78 7.08 -22.47 -12.03
C SER A 78 6.91 -23.87 -11.43
N GLY A 79 5.73 -24.21 -10.90
CA GLY A 79 5.47 -25.51 -10.26
C GLY A 79 6.18 -25.70 -8.92
N THR A 80 6.73 -24.63 -8.34
CA THR A 80 7.36 -24.67 -7.01
C THR A 80 6.34 -24.50 -5.89
N TRP A 81 5.12 -24.08 -6.22
CA TRP A 81 4.02 -23.92 -5.26
C TRP A 81 3.64 -25.24 -4.60
N GLU A 82 3.58 -26.33 -5.37
CA GLU A 82 3.28 -27.68 -4.91
C GLU A 82 4.35 -28.17 -3.92
N ILE A 83 5.62 -27.88 -4.21
CA ILE A 83 6.75 -28.19 -3.32
C ILE A 83 6.65 -27.38 -2.02
N LEU A 84 6.22 -26.12 -2.09
CA LEU A 84 6.05 -25.29 -0.91
C LEU A 84 4.88 -25.78 -0.03
N MET A 85 3.81 -26.27 -0.64
CA MET A 85 2.66 -26.83 0.09
C MET A 85 2.95 -28.17 0.77
N THR A 86 3.95 -28.95 0.30
CA THR A 86 4.39 -30.18 0.99
C THR A 86 5.40 -29.93 2.10
N SER A 87 5.90 -28.70 2.24
CA SER A 87 6.77 -28.31 3.36
C SER A 87 6.02 -28.35 4.71
N PRO A 88 6.72 -28.47 5.86
CA PRO A 88 6.09 -28.53 7.19
C PRO A 88 5.49 -27.18 7.66
N LEU A 89 5.15 -26.29 6.74
CA LEU A 89 4.56 -24.98 7.01
C LEU A 89 3.07 -25.02 6.69
N THR A 90 2.25 -24.50 7.62
CA THR A 90 0.82 -24.35 7.34
C THR A 90 0.59 -23.28 6.25
N PRO A 91 -0.45 -23.41 5.41
CA PRO A 91 -0.76 -22.40 4.38
C PRO A 91 -0.87 -20.99 4.94
N ALA A 92 -1.43 -20.83 6.15
CA ALA A 92 -1.52 -19.54 6.83
C ALA A 92 -0.14 -18.94 7.14
N LYS A 93 0.85 -19.75 7.56
CA LYS A 93 2.23 -19.29 7.80
C LYS A 93 2.93 -18.87 6.52
N ILE A 94 2.61 -19.52 5.39
CA ILE A 94 3.16 -19.20 4.07
C ILE A 94 2.61 -17.85 3.60
N ILE A 95 1.29 -17.66 3.65
CA ILE A 95 0.63 -16.41 3.30
C ILE A 95 1.15 -15.27 4.16
N LEU A 96 1.23 -15.47 5.48
CA LEU A 96 1.72 -14.47 6.41
C LEU A 96 3.20 -14.11 6.15
N ALA A 97 4.06 -15.07 5.82
CA ALA A 97 5.46 -14.79 5.50
C ALA A 97 5.59 -13.92 4.23
N LYS A 98 4.82 -14.22 3.18
CA LYS A 98 4.80 -13.44 1.93
C LYS A 98 4.21 -12.04 2.14
N TYR A 99 3.19 -11.95 3.00
CA TYR A 99 2.61 -10.67 3.42
C TYR A 99 3.62 -9.80 4.16
N LEU A 100 4.28 -10.34 5.18
CA LEU A 100 5.29 -9.61 5.93
C LEU A 100 6.46 -9.20 5.03
N ALA A 101 6.90 -10.06 4.10
CA ALA A 101 7.95 -9.70 3.14
C ALA A 101 7.54 -8.50 2.27
N SER A 102 6.30 -8.53 1.75
CA SER A 102 5.74 -7.42 0.96
C SER A 102 5.63 -6.13 1.78
N LEU A 103 5.20 -6.23 3.04
CA LEU A 103 5.07 -5.11 3.96
C LEU A 103 6.44 -4.47 4.27
N SER A 104 7.48 -5.29 4.47
CA SER A 104 8.84 -4.79 4.65
C SER A 104 9.37 -4.05 3.43
N LEU A 105 9.04 -4.49 2.22
CA LEU A 105 9.40 -3.77 1.00
C LEU A 105 8.70 -2.40 0.91
N ILE A 106 7.44 -2.31 1.33
CA ILE A 106 6.70 -1.04 1.40
C ILE A 106 7.33 -0.12 2.45
N ILE A 107 7.73 -0.63 3.61
CA ILE A 107 8.44 0.15 4.64
C ILE A 107 9.77 0.67 4.06
N ILE A 108 10.54 -0.17 3.37
CA ILE A 108 11.80 0.26 2.72
C ILE A 108 11.55 1.34 1.66
N ALA A 109 10.41 1.29 0.96
CA ALA A 109 10.02 2.35 0.03
C ALA A 109 9.66 3.67 0.74
N LEU A 110 8.96 3.59 1.88
CA LEU A 110 8.48 4.76 2.63
C LEU A 110 9.55 5.42 3.52
N VAL A 111 10.49 4.67 4.10
CA VAL A 111 11.50 5.23 5.02
C VAL A 111 12.31 6.37 4.40
N PRO A 112 12.78 6.30 3.14
CA PRO A 112 13.48 7.41 2.50
C PRO A 112 12.66 8.71 2.40
N THR A 113 11.32 8.64 2.41
CA THR A 113 10.47 9.84 2.34
C THR A 113 10.52 10.67 3.63
N LEU A 114 11.05 10.12 4.73
CA LEU A 114 11.33 10.89 5.95
C LEU A 114 12.38 12.00 5.72
N ILE A 115 13.18 11.89 4.66
CA ILE A 115 14.07 12.99 4.23
C ILE A 115 13.25 14.23 3.85
N TYR A 116 12.09 14.05 3.22
CA TYR A 116 11.21 15.18 2.85
C TYR A 116 10.66 15.88 4.08
N TYR A 117 10.26 15.11 5.11
CA TYR A 117 9.87 15.67 6.40
C TYR A 117 10.97 16.53 7.01
N TYR A 118 12.19 16.00 7.06
CA TYR A 118 13.33 16.74 7.59
C TYR A 118 13.57 18.04 6.80
N SER A 119 13.54 17.99 5.47
CA SER A 119 13.71 19.18 4.63
C SER A 119 12.66 20.26 4.95
N ILE A 120 11.40 19.87 5.12
CA ILE A 120 10.28 20.80 5.36
C ILE A 120 10.36 21.43 6.75
N VAL A 121 10.72 20.65 7.76
CA VAL A 121 10.98 21.16 9.11
C VAL A 121 12.06 22.26 9.10
N GLN A 122 13.09 22.11 8.25
CA GLN A 122 14.15 23.12 8.11
C GLN A 122 13.74 24.34 7.27
N LEU A 123 12.87 24.15 6.27
CA LEU A 123 12.37 25.22 5.40
C LEU A 123 11.24 26.04 6.03
N GLY A 124 10.61 25.55 7.10
CA GLY A 124 9.54 26.26 7.79
C GLY A 124 10.02 27.56 8.45
N GLU A 125 9.16 28.58 8.45
CA GLU A 125 9.37 29.83 9.18
C GLU A 125 8.29 29.99 10.28
N PRO A 126 8.66 29.96 11.59
CA PRO A 126 9.97 29.61 12.14
C PRO A 126 10.33 28.13 11.91
N VAL A 127 11.61 27.77 12.08
CA VAL A 127 12.08 26.39 11.91
C VAL A 127 11.27 25.45 12.81
N GLY A 128 10.72 24.38 12.21
CA GLY A 128 9.82 23.45 12.90
C GLY A 128 8.34 23.86 12.93
N ASN A 129 7.95 24.93 12.24
CA ASN A 129 6.54 25.32 12.07
C ASN A 129 5.83 24.40 11.05
N LEU A 130 5.70 23.12 11.41
CA LEU A 130 5.02 22.08 10.64
C LEU A 130 4.01 21.36 11.53
N ASP A 131 2.88 20.96 10.97
CA ASP A 131 1.96 20.04 11.66
C ASP A 131 2.57 18.63 11.75
N HIS A 132 3.33 18.39 12.83
CA HIS A 132 3.93 17.10 13.13
C HIS A 132 2.86 16.01 13.33
N ALA A 133 1.72 16.35 13.93
CA ALA A 133 0.66 15.39 14.19
C ALA A 133 0.01 14.93 12.87
N GLY A 134 -0.34 15.89 12.01
CA GLY A 134 -0.83 15.63 10.65
C GLY A 134 0.15 14.82 9.82
N PHE A 135 1.46 15.15 9.88
CA PHE A 135 2.50 14.40 9.18
C PHE A 135 2.56 12.94 9.63
N PHE A 136 2.74 12.68 10.92
CA PHE A 136 2.88 11.30 11.42
C PHE A 136 1.57 10.52 11.29
N GLY A 137 0.42 11.17 11.46
CA GLY A 137 -0.90 10.57 11.21
C GLY A 137 -1.07 10.12 9.76
N SER A 138 -0.71 10.99 8.81
CA SER A 138 -0.73 10.69 7.38
C SER A 138 0.30 9.62 7.01
N TRP A 139 1.51 9.67 7.57
CA TRP A 139 2.58 8.72 7.27
C TRP A 139 2.25 7.30 7.79
N ILE A 140 1.70 7.20 9.00
CA ILE A 140 1.16 5.92 9.52
C ILE A 140 -0.03 5.47 8.68
N GLY A 141 -0.90 6.39 8.28
CA GLY A 141 -2.03 6.12 7.37
C GLY A 141 -1.58 5.52 6.04
N LEU A 142 -0.51 6.06 5.43
CA LEU A 142 0.09 5.52 4.21
C LEU A 142 0.64 4.11 4.42
N LEU A 143 1.29 3.85 5.56
CA LEU A 143 1.80 2.51 5.88
C LEU A 143 0.65 1.51 6.01
N LEU A 144 -0.43 1.85 6.72
CA LEU A 144 -1.61 0.99 6.88
C LEU A 144 -2.37 0.77 5.56
N MET A 145 -2.51 1.82 4.76
CA MET A 145 -3.07 1.71 3.41
C MET A 145 -2.21 0.80 2.54
N GLY A 146 -0.88 0.97 2.57
CA GLY A 146 0.03 0.11 1.86
C GLY A 146 -0.06 -1.35 2.33
N ALA A 147 -0.25 -1.57 3.63
CA ALA A 147 -0.49 -2.88 4.22
C ALA A 147 -1.81 -3.51 3.72
N VAL A 148 -2.88 -2.73 3.50
CA VAL A 148 -4.11 -3.22 2.85
C VAL A 148 -3.86 -3.58 1.39
N PHE A 149 -3.22 -2.68 0.62
CA PHE A 149 -2.94 -2.95 -0.79
C PHE A 149 -2.02 -4.16 -0.98
N ALA A 150 -1.10 -4.42 -0.03
CA ALA A 150 -0.28 -5.62 -0.04
C ALA A 150 -1.13 -6.88 0.15
N ALA A 151 -2.09 -6.87 1.08
CA ALA A 151 -3.01 -7.99 1.28
C ALA A 151 -3.88 -8.24 0.04
N ILE A 152 -4.39 -7.17 -0.59
CA ILE A 152 -5.14 -7.23 -1.85
C ILE A 152 -4.29 -7.80 -2.98
N GLY A 153 -3.05 -7.34 -3.11
CA GLY A 153 -2.15 -7.80 -4.16
C GLY A 153 -1.74 -9.27 -4.02
N ILE A 154 -1.56 -9.76 -2.79
CA ILE A 154 -1.35 -11.19 -2.51
C ILE A 154 -2.60 -12.00 -2.85
N PHE A 155 -3.78 -11.49 -2.51
CA PHE A 155 -5.04 -12.10 -2.94
C PHE A 155 -5.13 -12.17 -4.48
N GLY A 156 -4.85 -11.08 -5.19
CA GLY A 156 -4.79 -11.05 -6.66
C GLY A 156 -3.79 -12.06 -7.24
N SER A 157 -2.61 -12.17 -6.63
CA SER A 157 -1.58 -13.17 -6.98
C SER A 157 -2.05 -14.61 -6.76
N SER A 158 -2.98 -14.84 -5.83
CA SER A 158 -3.54 -16.16 -5.59
C SER A 158 -4.55 -16.62 -6.66
N LEU A 159 -5.21 -15.68 -7.35
CA LEU A 159 -6.27 -15.98 -8.31
C LEU A 159 -5.76 -16.63 -9.61
N THR A 160 -4.51 -16.35 -9.99
CA THR A 160 -3.94 -16.70 -11.30
C THR A 160 -2.48 -17.17 -11.17
N SER A 161 -1.99 -17.89 -12.19
CA SER A 161 -0.56 -18.20 -12.37
C SER A 161 0.16 -17.16 -13.23
N HIS A 162 -0.55 -16.21 -13.84
CA HIS A 162 0.04 -15.17 -14.67
C HIS A 162 0.23 -13.86 -13.89
N GLN A 163 1.49 -13.43 -13.68
CA GLN A 163 1.84 -12.22 -12.94
C GLN A 163 1.11 -10.97 -13.44
N MET A 164 0.97 -10.81 -14.76
CA MET A 164 0.30 -9.64 -15.35
C MET A 164 -1.19 -9.59 -15.00
N ILE A 165 -1.86 -10.75 -15.00
CA ILE A 165 -3.28 -10.84 -14.60
C ILE A 165 -3.42 -10.60 -13.09
N ALA A 166 -2.47 -11.11 -12.28
CA ALA A 166 -2.44 -10.87 -10.84
C ALA A 166 -2.29 -9.38 -10.51
N PHE A 167 -1.42 -8.69 -11.25
CA PHE A 167 -1.24 -7.25 -11.15
C PHE A 167 -2.54 -6.50 -11.46
N ILE A 168 -3.19 -6.81 -12.57
CA ILE A 168 -4.46 -6.16 -12.97
C ILE A 168 -5.52 -6.32 -11.87
N TRP A 169 -5.67 -7.52 -11.30
CA TRP A 169 -6.60 -7.74 -10.18
C TRP A 169 -6.23 -6.92 -8.95
N GLY A 170 -4.95 -6.88 -8.58
CA GLY A 170 -4.47 -6.10 -7.45
C GLY A 170 -4.75 -4.60 -7.62
N VAL A 171 -4.45 -4.06 -8.81
CA VAL A 171 -4.74 -2.66 -9.16
C VAL A 171 -6.24 -2.40 -9.15
N PHE A 172 -7.04 -3.24 -9.80
CA PHE A 172 -8.49 -3.07 -9.90
C PHE A 172 -9.16 -3.04 -8.52
N ILE A 173 -8.84 -3.99 -7.64
CA ILE A 173 -9.43 -4.06 -6.30
C ILE A 173 -8.96 -2.90 -5.43
N SER A 174 -7.67 -2.55 -5.48
CA SER A 174 -7.12 -1.41 -4.72
C SER A 174 -7.76 -0.09 -5.19
N PHE A 175 -7.89 0.07 -6.50
CA PHE A 175 -8.55 1.22 -7.11
C PHE A 175 -10.02 1.30 -6.71
N LEU A 176 -10.75 0.19 -6.76
CA LEU A 176 -12.16 0.14 -6.39
C LEU A 176 -12.38 0.56 -4.93
N LEU A 177 -11.57 0.04 -4.01
CA LEU A 177 -11.70 0.32 -2.57
C LEU A 177 -11.28 1.74 -2.18
N TYR A 178 -10.31 2.33 -2.88
CA TYR A 178 -9.83 3.68 -2.59
C TYR A 178 -10.59 4.76 -3.37
N PHE A 179 -10.71 4.62 -4.70
CA PHE A 179 -11.32 5.62 -5.58
C PHE A 179 -12.78 5.30 -5.92
N GLY A 180 -13.06 4.04 -6.26
CA GLY A 180 -14.37 3.63 -6.76
C GLY A 180 -15.49 3.90 -5.76
N LEU A 181 -15.28 3.55 -4.50
CA LEU A 181 -16.26 3.79 -3.43
C LEU A 181 -16.52 5.29 -3.21
N THR A 182 -15.47 6.12 -3.19
CA THR A 182 -15.63 7.58 -3.05
C THR A 182 -16.40 8.18 -4.22
N ALA A 183 -16.12 7.75 -5.45
CA ALA A 183 -16.86 8.20 -6.62
C ALA A 183 -18.35 7.81 -6.54
N LEU A 184 -18.66 6.59 -6.05
CA LEU A 184 -20.05 6.15 -5.87
C LEU A 184 -20.79 6.96 -4.78
N VAL A 185 -20.10 7.34 -3.70
CA VAL A 185 -20.65 8.20 -2.66
C VAL A 185 -21.01 9.59 -3.22
N GLN A 186 -20.12 10.18 -4.01
CA GLN A 186 -20.33 11.50 -4.64
C GLN A 186 -21.52 11.53 -5.61
N LEU A 187 -21.89 10.38 -6.20
CA LEU A 187 -23.06 10.28 -7.09
C LEU A 187 -24.40 10.16 -6.36
N ASN A 188 -24.40 9.78 -5.07
CA ASN A 188 -25.61 9.40 -4.31
C ASN A 188 -25.80 10.21 -3.02
N VAL A 189 -25.50 11.52 -3.06
CA VAL A 189 -25.25 12.48 -1.95
C VAL A 189 -26.24 12.47 -0.76
N MET A 190 -27.38 11.77 -0.78
CA MET A 190 -28.34 11.75 0.35
C MET A 190 -28.98 10.38 0.65
N SER A 191 -28.37 9.28 0.20
CA SER A 191 -28.90 7.93 0.46
C SER A 191 -28.28 7.29 1.71
N PRO A 192 -29.01 6.51 2.53
CA PRO A 192 -28.43 5.67 3.59
C PRO A 192 -27.33 4.72 3.07
N ILE A 193 -27.38 4.36 1.79
CA ILE A 193 -26.36 3.55 1.12
C ILE A 193 -25.04 4.32 0.98
N ALA A 194 -25.09 5.65 0.80
CA ALA A 194 -23.90 6.47 0.67
C ALA A 194 -23.08 6.48 1.98
N LEU A 195 -23.74 6.57 3.13
CA LEU A 195 -23.07 6.50 4.44
C LEU A 195 -22.36 5.15 4.65
N PHE A 196 -23.01 4.05 4.29
CA PHE A 196 -22.40 2.72 4.36
C PHE A 196 -21.20 2.58 3.40
N LEU A 197 -21.31 3.12 2.18
CA LEU A 197 -20.21 3.11 1.21
C LEU A 197 -19.04 4.01 1.63
N GLU A 198 -19.32 5.11 2.31
CA GLU A 198 -18.31 6.02 2.86
C GLU A 198 -17.51 5.35 3.98
N GLU A 199 -18.17 4.66 4.92
CA GLU A 199 -17.50 3.84 5.96
C GLU A 199 -16.75 2.63 5.39
N LEU A 200 -17.10 2.17 4.17
CA LEU A 200 -16.33 1.14 3.47
C LEU A 200 -15.17 1.74 2.65
N SER A 201 -15.12 3.05 2.45
CA SER A 201 -14.12 3.67 1.59
C SER A 201 -12.78 3.81 2.31
N LEU A 202 -11.72 3.34 1.65
CA LEU A 202 -10.38 3.38 2.25
C LEU A 202 -9.84 4.81 2.34
N SER A 203 -10.23 5.66 1.40
CA SER A 203 -9.90 7.09 1.35
C SER A 203 -10.49 7.87 2.53
N PHE A 204 -11.72 7.58 2.97
CA PHE A 204 -12.35 8.23 4.13
C PHE A 204 -11.53 7.99 5.41
N HIS A 205 -11.17 6.74 5.67
CA HIS A 205 -10.35 6.38 6.83
C HIS A 205 -8.93 6.97 6.74
N TYR A 206 -8.34 7.01 5.54
CA TYR A 206 -7.05 7.64 5.30
C TYR A 206 -7.09 9.16 5.55
N GLN A 207 -8.08 9.87 5.01
CA GLN A 207 -8.27 11.31 5.23
C GLN A 207 -8.61 11.64 6.70
N SER A 208 -9.28 10.74 7.41
CA SER A 208 -9.47 10.91 8.85
C SER A 208 -8.16 10.84 9.60
N MET A 209 -7.24 9.96 9.21
CA MET A 209 -5.91 9.86 9.83
C MET A 209 -4.98 11.00 9.42
N SER A 210 -5.15 11.56 8.22
CA SER A 210 -4.30 12.64 7.73
C SER A 210 -4.45 13.93 8.52
N ARG A 211 -5.58 14.10 9.23
CA ARG A 211 -5.82 15.19 10.19
C ARG A 211 -5.06 15.02 11.52
N GLY A 212 -4.16 14.05 11.62
CA GLY A 212 -3.33 13.81 12.81
C GLY A 212 -4.03 13.05 13.94
N VAL A 213 -5.24 12.55 13.72
CA VAL A 213 -6.01 11.79 14.72
C VAL A 213 -6.04 10.31 14.35
N ILE A 214 -5.29 9.50 15.10
CA ILE A 214 -5.30 8.04 14.95
C ILE A 214 -6.40 7.48 15.86
N ASP A 215 -7.60 7.31 15.31
CA ASP A 215 -8.70 6.65 15.99
C ASP A 215 -8.62 5.11 15.86
N SER A 216 -9.02 4.43 16.93
CA SER A 216 -9.29 3.00 17.00
C SER A 216 -10.20 2.50 15.87
N ARG A 217 -11.17 3.30 15.42
CA ARG A 217 -12.06 2.98 14.30
C ARG A 217 -11.32 2.83 12.98
N ASN A 218 -10.35 3.71 12.70
CA ASN A 218 -9.57 3.65 11.48
C ASN A 218 -8.63 2.42 11.51
N LEU A 219 -7.95 2.21 12.64
CA LEU A 219 -7.07 1.04 12.83
C LEU A 219 -7.82 -0.29 12.68
N SER A 220 -8.99 -0.42 13.31
CA SER A 220 -9.79 -1.64 13.23
C SER A 220 -10.30 -1.89 11.81
N TYR A 221 -10.66 -0.83 11.07
CA TYR A 221 -11.03 -0.93 9.66
C TYR A 221 -9.88 -1.49 8.80
N PHE A 222 -8.69 -0.87 8.85
CA PHE A 222 -7.53 -1.34 8.07
C PHE A 222 -7.19 -2.80 8.39
N LEU A 223 -7.16 -3.16 9.68
CA LEU A 223 -6.90 -4.54 10.11
C LEU A 223 -7.96 -5.52 9.62
N THR A 224 -9.23 -5.13 9.65
CA THR A 224 -10.33 -5.97 9.15
C THR A 224 -10.18 -6.27 7.67
N VAL A 225 -9.86 -5.26 6.86
CA VAL A 225 -9.64 -5.45 5.42
C VAL A 225 -8.41 -6.34 5.16
N ILE A 226 -7.32 -6.15 5.91
CA ILE A 226 -6.12 -7.02 5.81
C ILE A 226 -6.49 -8.48 6.11
N ILE A 227 -7.14 -8.73 7.26
CA ILE A 227 -7.52 -10.09 7.69
C ILE A 227 -8.46 -10.72 6.67
N LEU A 228 -9.44 -9.96 6.18
CA LEU A 228 -10.39 -10.42 5.17
C LEU A 228 -9.68 -10.84 3.87
N MET A 229 -8.79 -10.00 3.33
CA MET A 229 -8.08 -10.29 2.08
C MET A 229 -7.09 -11.46 2.20
N LEU A 230 -6.37 -11.56 3.32
CA LEU A 230 -5.50 -12.71 3.60
C LEU A 230 -6.32 -13.99 3.84
N GLY A 231 -7.49 -13.88 4.49
CA GLY A 231 -8.43 -14.98 4.68
C GLY A 231 -8.98 -15.50 3.35
N LEU A 232 -9.40 -14.61 2.46
CA LEU A 232 -9.83 -14.94 1.10
C LEU A 232 -8.71 -15.63 0.31
N THR A 233 -7.46 -15.18 0.46
CA THR A 233 -6.30 -15.85 -0.12
C THR A 233 -6.16 -17.28 0.38
N GLY A 234 -6.31 -17.50 1.69
CA GLY A 234 -6.28 -18.83 2.30
C GLY A 234 -7.39 -19.77 1.79
N LEU A 235 -8.61 -19.25 1.62
CA LEU A 235 -9.73 -20.00 1.03
C LEU A 235 -9.46 -20.38 -0.43
N MET A 236 -8.92 -19.44 -1.21
CA MET A 236 -8.59 -19.69 -2.63
C MET A 236 -7.50 -20.76 -2.79
N ILE A 237 -6.52 -20.78 -1.89
CA ILE A 237 -5.45 -21.78 -1.90
C ILE A 237 -5.97 -23.17 -1.52
N LYS A 238 -6.87 -23.28 -0.53
CA LYS A 238 -7.42 -24.58 -0.09
C LYS A 238 -8.32 -25.25 -1.12
N ARG A 239 -8.91 -24.48 -2.04
CA ARG A 239 -9.88 -24.98 -3.03
C ARG A 239 -9.20 -25.66 -4.23
N LYS A 240 -7.90 -25.46 -4.42
CA LYS A 240 -7.09 -26.06 -5.48
C LYS A 240 -6.19 -27.14 -4.91
#